data_AF-A0A946P3M5-F1
#
_entry.id   AF-A0A946P3M5-F1
#
_cell.length_a   1.000
_cell.length_b   1.000
_cell.length_c   1.000
_cell.angle_alpha   90.00
_cell.angle_beta   90.00
_cell.angle_gamma   90.00
#
_symmetry.space_group_name_H-M   'P 1'
#
loop_
_entity.id
_entity.type
_entity.pdbx_description
1 polymer ?
#
loop_
_entity_poly.entity_id
_entity_poly.type
_entity_poly.pdbx_seq_one_letter_code
_entity_poly.pdbx_strand_id
1 'polypeptide(L)' 'MDNSEFKSFNELRKTFTSVDQVKNLTVFNIGGNKVRLITAIHFNIGILYIQNVLTHAKYDKETWKRDLK' A
#
# COMPACT_ATOMS: atom_id res chain seq x y z
N MET A 1 14.06 15.77 -2.34
CA MET A 1 13.35 14.59 -1.82
C MET A 1 14.36 13.86 -0.96
N ASP A 2 14.12 13.75 0.34
CA ASP A 2 15.00 12.98 1.21
C ASP A 2 14.91 11.49 0.85
N ASN A 3 16.06 10.84 0.67
CA ASN A 3 16.14 9.39 0.54
C ASN A 3 15.90 8.78 1.92
N SER A 4 14.64 8.50 2.23
CA SER A 4 14.25 7.76 3.43
C SER A 4 14.14 6.27 3.10
N GLU A 5 14.95 5.45 3.75
CA GLU A 5 14.83 4.00 3.70
C GLU A 5 13.90 3.51 4.81
N PHE A 6 12.78 2.90 4.44
CA PHE A 6 11.88 2.25 5.39
C PHE A 6 12.31 0.80 5.58
N LYS A 7 12.54 0.38 6.83
CA LYS A 7 12.95 -0.99 7.17
C LYS A 7 11.80 -1.84 7.72
N SER A 8 10.66 -1.21 7.99
CA SER A 8 9.45 -1.91 8.45
C SER A 8 8.18 -1.14 8.12
N PHE A 9 7.05 -1.84 8.17
CA PHE A 9 5.72 -1.22 8.09
C PHE A 9 5.50 -0.15 9.17
N ASN A 10 6.01 -0.37 10.39
CA ASN A 10 5.87 0.58 11.49
C ASN A 10 6.59 1.90 11.22
N GLU A 11 7.77 1.86 10.60
CA GLU A 11 8.47 3.07 10.17
C GLU A 11 7.73 3.77 9.03
N LEU A 12 7.28 3.00 8.03
CA LEU A 12 6.48 3.53 6.93
C LEU A 12 5.22 4.25 7.43
N ARG A 13 4.51 3.67 8.41
CA ARG A 13 3.28 4.23 8.99
C ARG A 13 3.52 5.51 9.81
N LYS A 14 4.72 5.70 10.36
CA LYS A 14 5.07 6.98 11.02
C LYS A 14 5.10 8.14 10.03
N THR A 15 5.55 7.88 8.79
CA THR A 15 5.60 8.89 7.73
C THR A 15 4.28 9.00 6.98
N PHE A 16 3.67 7.87 6.63
CA PHE A 16 2.39 7.81 5.94
C PHE A 16 1.31 7.27 6.89
N THR A 17 0.76 8.14 7.73
CA THR A 17 -0.16 7.73 8.81
C THR A 17 -1.44 7.06 8.33
N SER A 18 -1.84 7.31 7.08
CA SER A 18 -3.04 6.76 6.45
C SER A 18 -2.82 5.43 5.73
N VAL A 19 -1.64 4.82 5.84
CA VAL A 19 -1.40 3.49 5.28
C VAL A 19 -2.04 2.41 6.14
N ASP A 20 -2.67 1.48 5.46
CA ASP A 20 -3.28 0.30 6.07
C ASP A 20 -2.56 -0.97 5.61
N GLN A 21 -2.62 -2.00 6.44
CA GLN A 21 -2.10 -3.32 6.11
C GLN A 21 -3.25 -4.31 5.94
N VAL A 22 -3.29 -4.98 4.79
CA VAL A 22 -4.26 -6.04 4.48
C VAL A 22 -3.48 -7.30 4.15
N LYS A 23 -3.44 -8.25 5.10
CA LYS A 23 -2.54 -9.43 5.04
C LYS A 23 -1.07 -8.98 4.86
N ASN A 24 -0.42 -9.38 3.78
CA ASN A 24 0.94 -9.03 3.40
C ASN A 24 1.04 -7.80 2.49
N LEU A 25 -0.08 -7.09 2.27
CA LEU A 25 -0.13 -5.92 1.40
C LEU A 25 -0.23 -4.62 2.19
N THR A 26 0.37 -3.58 1.65
CA THR A 26 0.27 -2.20 2.14
C THR A 26 -0.60 -1.40 1.18
N VAL A 27 -1.60 -0.73 1.73
CA VAL A 27 -2.58 0.06 0.99
C VAL A 27 -2.37 1.53 1.30
N PHE A 28 -2.10 2.33 0.27
CA PHE A 28 -1.90 3.78 0.38
C PHE A 28 -3.13 4.54 -0.10
N ASN A 29 -3.47 5.60 0.62
CA ASN A 29 -4.51 6.56 0.25
C ASN A 29 -3.91 7.71 -0.57
N ILE A 30 -4.32 7.86 -1.82
CA ILE A 30 -3.75 8.84 -2.75
C ILE A 30 -4.80 9.87 -3.20
N GLY A 31 -4.37 11.12 -3.34
CA GLY A 31 -5.15 12.19 -3.96
C GLY A 31 -6.37 12.65 -3.14
N GLY A 32 -6.25 12.65 -1.81
CA GLY A 32 -7.37 12.99 -0.92
C GLY A 32 -8.38 11.84 -0.83
N ASN A 33 -7.90 10.63 -0.59
CA ASN A 33 -8.70 9.42 -0.40
C ASN A 33 -9.45 8.91 -1.66
N LYS A 34 -9.11 9.41 -2.86
CA LYS A 34 -9.78 9.05 -4.12
C LYS A 34 -9.37 7.67 -4.63
N VAL A 35 -8.11 7.31 -4.41
CA VAL A 35 -7.47 6.10 -4.95
C VAL A 35 -6.78 5.31 -3.84
N ARG A 36 -6.79 3.99 -3.99
CA ARG A 36 -6.06 3.00 -3.21
C ARG A 36 -4.96 2.42 -4.08
N LEU A 37 -3.71 2.66 -3.69
CA LEU A 37 -2.55 1.98 -4.26
C LEU A 37 -2.23 0.78 -3.37
N ILE A 38 -2.37 -0.43 -3.91
CA ILE A 38 -2.20 -1.69 -3.19
C ILE A 38 -0.84 -2.26 -3.60
N THR A 39 -0.01 -2.57 -2.63
CA THR A 39 1.39 -2.92 -2.87
C THR A 39 1.84 -4.09 -2.00
N ALA A 40 2.78 -4.88 -2.52
CA ALA A 40 3.56 -5.82 -1.72
C ALA A 40 4.96 -5.22 -1.51
N ILE A 41 5.40 -5.13 -0.25
CA ILE A 41 6.68 -4.48 0.09
C ILE A 41 7.63 -5.50 0.71
N HIS A 42 8.81 -5.63 0.12
CA HIS A 42 9.93 -6.39 0.67
C HIS A 42 10.95 -5.42 1.28
N PHE A 43 10.73 -5.06 2.55
CA PHE A 43 11.56 -4.07 3.27
C PHE A 43 13.04 -4.45 3.37
N ASN A 44 13.36 -5.74 3.43
CA ASN A 44 14.73 -6.24 3.53
C ASN A 44 15.58 -5.96 2.29
N ILE A 45 14.96 -5.94 1.11
CA ILE A 45 15.63 -5.67 -0.18
C ILE A 45 15.23 -4.31 -0.79
N GLY A 46 14.37 -3.55 -0.11
CA GLY A 46 13.94 -2.22 -0.54
C GLY A 46 13.08 -2.21 -1.80
N ILE A 47 12.37 -3.31 -2.12
CA ILE A 47 11.54 -3.42 -3.33
C ILE A 47 10.06 -3.33 -2.97
N LEU A 48 9.30 -2.60 -3.79
CA LEU A 48 7.85 -2.52 -3.73
C LEU A 48 7.24 -2.91 -5.07
N TYR A 49 6.27 -3.82 -5.03
CA TYR A 49 5.47 -4.23 -6.19
C TYR A 49 4.09 -3.60 -6.13
N ILE A 50 3.68 -2.95 -7.21
CA ILE A 50 2.32 -2.45 -7.36
C ILE A 50 1.43 -3.61 -7.79
N GLN A 51 0.51 -4.01 -6.92
CA GLN A 51 -0.47 -5.06 -7.24
C GLN A 51 -1.66 -4.47 -7.98
N ASN A 52 -2.20 -3.34 -7.47
CA ASN A 52 -3.39 -2.72 -8.05
C ASN A 52 -3.44 -1.22 -7.74
N VAL A 53 -4.11 -0.47 -8.62
CA VAL A 53 -4.49 0.94 -8.41
C VAL A 53 -6.00 1.06 -8.63
N LEU A 54 -6.75 1.33 -7.57
CA LEU A 54 -8.21 1.28 -7.59
C LEU A 54 -8.81 2.59 -7.08
N THR A 55 -9.94 3.02 -7.65
CA THR A 55 -10.80 4.02 -7.00
C THR A 55 -11.34 3.46 -5.68
N HIS A 56 -11.69 4.33 -4.73
CA HIS A 56 -12.34 3.92 -3.47
C HIS A 56 -13.50 2.94 -3.70
N ALA A 57 -14.43 3.27 -4.61
CA ALA A 57 -15.58 2.43 -4.92
C ALA A 57 -15.24 1.05 -5.53
N LYS A 58 -14.05 0.88 -6.12
CA LYS A 58 -13.58 -0.43 -6.64
C LYS A 58 -12.87 -1.22 -5.54
N TYR A 59 -12.16 -0.53 -4.66
CA TYR A 59 -11.52 -1.12 -3.50
C TYR A 59 -12.56 -1.75 -2.55
N ASP A 60 -13.65 -1.02 -2.27
CA ASP A 60 -14.70 -1.46 -1.34
C ASP A 60 -15.46 -2.72 -1.80
N LYS A 61 -15.43 -3.02 -3.10
CA LYS A 61 -16.02 -4.26 -3.64
C LYS A 61 -15.23 -5.51 -3.27
N GLU A 62 -14.01 -5.34 -2.77
CA GLU A 62 -13.08 -6.39 -2.31
C GLU A 62 -12.74 -7.49 -3.33
N THR A 63 -13.16 -7.35 -4.60
CA THR A 63 -12.90 -8.34 -5.66
C THR A 63 -11.41 -8.53 -5.89
N TRP A 64 -10.64 -7.45 -5.75
CA TRP A 64 -9.18 -7.43 -5.86
C TRP A 64 -8.47 -8.37 -4.88
N LYS A 65 -9.11 -8.76 -3.77
CA LYS A 65 -8.53 -9.73 -2.81
C LYS A 65 -8.51 -11.16 -3.36
N ARG A 66 -9.37 -11.47 -4.33
CA ARG A 66 -9.47 -12.79 -4.98
C ARG A 66 -8.44 -12.96 -6.11
N ASP A 67 -8.03 -11.83 -6.69
CA ASP A 67 -7.06 -11.79 -7.79
C ASP A 67 -5.61 -11.82 -7.29
N LEU A 68 -5.41 -11.85 -5.96
CA LEU A 68 -4.12 -12.06 -5.34
C LEU A 68 -3.73 -13.53 -5.49
N LYS A 69 -2.82 -13.80 -6.44
CA LYS A 69 -2.15 -15.10 -6.58
C LYS A 69 -1.28 -15.43 -5.38
#